data_AF-A0AAD8AXX3-F1
#
_entry.id   AF-A0AAD8AXX3-F1
#
_cell.length_a   1.000
_cell.length_b   1.000
_cell.length_c   1.000
_cell.angle_alpha   90.00
_cell.angle_beta   90.00
_cell.angle_gamma   90.00
#
_symmetry.space_group_name_H-M   'P 1'
#
loop_
_entity.id
_entity.type
_entity.pdbx_description
1 polymer ?
#
loop_
_entity_poly.entity_id
_entity_poly.type
_entity_poly.pdbx_seq_one_letter_code
_entity_poly.pdbx_strand_id
1 'polypeptide(L)'
;MVDRLVNSEANSRRINNVEQSFGSSGQPLGLPGRVLVGEGVLTKMCRKRAKPRQFFLFNDVLVYGNIIIHKKKYNKQHILPLEDVKLDNVDDDGNLRNGWKIISPSKSFVVYAATATEKKEWMAHIRKCVNDILALRGIRQSTTVDSPVWVPDSEAKTCMHCRKSEFTVVNRRHHCRHCGIVACNACTSKKWLLPLQSSKPIRVCLTCYQKLSKEATDNNVTRKYSSVMTRGDNRNSSGEDSSDDDDDQFRNGGSEQLAINDAHFQSYD
;
A
#
# COMPACT_ATOMS: atom_id res chain seq x y z
N MET A 1 -20.06 -7.98 -17.45
CA MET A 1 -19.92 -6.58 -17.87
C MET A 1 -19.89 -5.59 -16.68
N VAL A 2 -18.69 -5.19 -16.25
CA VAL A 2 -18.46 -4.18 -15.18
C VAL A 2 -19.25 -2.87 -15.40
N ASP A 3 -19.39 -2.43 -16.66
CA ASP A 3 -20.15 -1.22 -16.99
C ASP A 3 -21.67 -1.36 -16.74
N ARG A 4 -22.23 -2.57 -16.91
CA ARG A 4 -23.63 -2.86 -16.57
C ARG A 4 -23.87 -2.98 -15.07
N LEU A 5 -22.81 -3.16 -14.28
CA LEU A 5 -22.90 -3.25 -12.82
C LEU A 5 -22.92 -1.87 -12.16
N VAL A 6 -22.53 -0.81 -12.88
CA VAL A 6 -22.55 0.57 -12.38
C VAL A 6 -23.95 0.90 -11.89
N ASN A 7 -24.05 1.31 -10.63
CA ASN A 7 -25.31 1.64 -9.94
C ASN A 7 -26.35 0.50 -9.86
N SER A 8 -25.98 -0.75 -10.19
CA SER A 8 -26.87 -1.91 -9.99
C SER A 8 -27.04 -2.25 -8.51
N GLU A 9 -28.22 -2.74 -8.12
CA GLU A 9 -28.44 -3.24 -6.75
C GLU A 9 -27.46 -4.36 -6.38
N ALA A 10 -27.15 -5.24 -7.34
CA ALA A 10 -26.21 -6.34 -7.13
C ALA A 10 -24.80 -5.82 -6.78
N ASN A 11 -24.32 -4.79 -7.47
CA ASN A 11 -23.05 -4.15 -7.13
C ASN A 11 -23.13 -3.46 -5.77
N SER A 12 -24.17 -2.67 -5.49
CA SER A 12 -24.35 -1.99 -4.20
C SER A 12 -24.32 -2.97 -3.02
N ARG A 13 -24.97 -4.13 -3.14
CA ARG A 13 -24.93 -5.20 -2.13
C ARG A 13 -23.52 -5.75 -1.94
N ARG A 14 -22.78 -6.00 -3.03
CA ARG A 14 -21.39 -6.48 -2.97
C ARG A 14 -20.46 -5.48 -2.28
N ILE A 15 -20.58 -4.18 -2.60
CA ILE A 15 -19.77 -3.13 -1.95
C ILE A 15 -20.10 -3.06 -0.45
N ASN A 16 -21.38 -3.09 -0.09
CA ASN A 16 -21.81 -3.07 1.31
C ASN A 16 -21.27 -4.29 2.09
N ASN A 17 -21.26 -5.48 1.49
CA ASN A 17 -20.65 -6.66 2.11
C ASN A 17 -19.15 -6.46 2.40
N VAL A 18 -18.42 -5.79 1.49
CA VAL A 18 -17.01 -5.44 1.73
C VAL A 18 -16.90 -4.45 2.89
N GLU A 19 -17.71 -3.39 2.94
CA GLU A 19 -17.70 -2.43 4.07
C GLU A 19 -17.97 -3.12 5.41
N GLN A 20 -19.02 -3.94 5.48
CA GLN A 20 -19.39 -4.67 6.70
C GLN A 20 -18.28 -5.61 7.16
N SER A 21 -17.52 -6.19 6.24
CA SER A 21 -16.41 -7.08 6.57
C SER A 21 -15.25 -6.37 7.31
N PHE A 22 -15.12 -5.04 7.18
CA PHE A 22 -14.18 -4.22 7.96
C PHE A 22 -14.76 -3.70 9.28
N GLY A 23 -16.08 -3.82 9.47
CA GLY A 23 -16.80 -3.35 10.65
C GLY A 23 -16.63 -1.85 10.90
N SER A 24 -16.71 -1.43 12.17
CA SER A 24 -16.58 -0.02 12.58
C SER A 24 -15.18 0.58 12.36
N SER A 25 -14.18 -0.24 12.06
CA SER A 25 -12.81 0.22 11.76
C SER A 25 -12.60 0.60 10.29
N GLY A 26 -13.56 0.27 9.42
CA GLY A 26 -13.51 0.58 8.00
C GLY A 26 -14.02 1.98 7.67
N GLN A 27 -13.54 2.52 6.56
CA GLN A 27 -14.08 3.69 5.89
C GLN A 27 -15.14 3.27 4.86
N PRO A 28 -16.16 4.12 4.61
CA PRO A 28 -17.15 3.89 3.57
C PRO A 28 -16.51 3.74 2.18
N LEU A 29 -16.98 2.74 1.45
CA LEU A 29 -16.64 2.42 0.08
C LEU A 29 -17.80 2.68 -0.89
N GLY A 30 -19.05 2.75 -0.44
CA GLY A 30 -20.23 3.00 -1.26
C GLY A 30 -20.25 4.41 -1.86
N LEU A 31 -19.67 4.57 -3.06
CA LEU A 31 -19.71 5.81 -3.83
C LEU A 31 -20.46 5.61 -5.16
N PRO A 32 -21.18 6.63 -5.66
CA PRO A 32 -21.78 6.60 -6.99
C PRO A 32 -20.74 6.30 -8.06
N GLY A 33 -21.06 5.41 -9.01
CA GLY A 33 -20.13 5.02 -10.08
C GLY A 33 -19.04 4.02 -9.69
N ARG A 34 -18.85 3.73 -8.40
CA ARG A 34 -17.87 2.73 -7.96
C ARG A 34 -18.38 1.31 -8.18
N VAL A 35 -17.53 0.44 -8.73
CA VAL A 35 -17.84 -0.96 -9.00
C VAL A 35 -16.78 -1.87 -8.40
N LEU A 36 -17.20 -2.93 -7.71
CA LEU A 36 -16.30 -3.98 -7.27
C LEU A 36 -15.94 -4.89 -8.45
N VAL A 37 -14.71 -4.75 -8.95
CA VAL A 37 -14.17 -5.46 -10.11
C VAL A 37 -13.70 -6.85 -9.72
N GLY A 38 -12.99 -7.00 -8.61
CA GLY A 38 -12.54 -8.30 -8.15
C GLY A 38 -12.02 -8.30 -6.74
N GLU A 39 -11.81 -9.49 -6.20
CA GLU A 39 -11.31 -9.67 -4.85
C GLU A 39 -10.49 -10.96 -4.74
N GLY A 40 -9.62 -11.05 -3.73
CA GLY A 40 -8.80 -12.24 -3.51
C GLY A 40 -7.69 -12.02 -2.50
N VAL A 41 -7.06 -13.11 -2.08
CA VAL A 41 -5.93 -13.07 -1.15
C VAL A 41 -4.63 -12.95 -1.93
N LEU A 42 -3.81 -11.96 -1.61
CA LEU A 42 -2.43 -11.87 -2.08
C LEU A 42 -1.46 -11.92 -0.91
N THR A 43 -0.28 -12.48 -1.14
CA THR A 43 0.79 -12.50 -0.16
C THR A 43 1.59 -11.21 -0.27
N LYS A 44 1.43 -10.32 0.71
CA LYS A 44 2.12 -9.02 0.75
C LYS A 44 3.46 -9.17 1.48
N MET A 45 4.55 -8.74 0.84
CA MET A 45 5.84 -8.60 1.52
C MET A 45 5.76 -7.45 2.53
N CYS A 46 5.92 -7.80 3.80
CA CYS A 46 6.07 -6.84 4.88
C CYS A 46 7.54 -6.81 5.33
N ARG A 47 7.89 -5.87 6.20
CA ARG A 47 9.27 -5.70 6.72
C ARG A 47 9.95 -7.00 7.14
N LYS A 48 9.26 -7.79 7.97
CA LYS A 48 9.81 -9.00 8.62
C LYS A 48 9.48 -10.28 7.87
N ARG A 49 8.27 -10.39 7.31
CA ARG A 49 7.78 -11.62 6.67
C ARG A 49 6.70 -11.31 5.65
N ALA A 50 6.55 -12.20 4.68
CA ALA A 50 5.39 -12.22 3.81
C ALA A 50 4.13 -12.61 4.61
N LYS A 51 3.01 -11.91 4.40
CA LYS A 51 1.74 -12.19 5.08
C LYS A 51 0.57 -12.12 4.11
N PRO A 52 -0.43 -13.02 4.21
CA PRO A 52 -1.63 -12.93 3.39
C PRO A 52 -2.45 -11.69 3.77
N ARG A 53 -3.04 -11.04 2.77
CA ARG A 53 -3.93 -9.88 2.91
C ARG A 53 -5.09 -10.06 1.94
N GLN A 54 -6.29 -9.70 2.37
CA GLN A 54 -7.42 -9.62 1.47
C GLN A 54 -7.31 -8.32 0.66
N PHE A 55 -7.42 -8.43 -0.66
CA PHE A 55 -7.47 -7.32 -1.59
C PHE A 55 -8.84 -7.26 -2.27
N PHE A 56 -9.32 -6.04 -2.51
CA PHE A 56 -10.52 -5.72 -3.26
C PHE A 56 -10.16 -4.66 -4.29
N LEU A 57 -10.32 -5.00 -5.57
CA LEU A 57 -10.17 -4.08 -6.68
C LEU A 57 -11.52 -3.45 -6.99
N PHE A 58 -11.62 -2.15 -6.81
CA PHE A 58 -12.69 -1.35 -7.39
C PHE A 58 -12.19 -0.70 -8.68
N ASN A 59 -13.11 -0.16 -9.48
CA ASN A 59 -12.74 0.56 -10.70
C ASN A 59 -11.91 1.83 -10.43
N ASP A 60 -11.91 2.37 -9.21
CA ASP A 60 -11.21 3.61 -8.83
C ASP A 60 -10.25 3.53 -7.66
N VAL A 61 -10.38 2.50 -6.82
CA VAL A 61 -9.50 2.29 -5.67
C VAL A 61 -9.10 0.83 -5.55
N LEU A 62 -7.88 0.60 -5.08
CA LEU A 62 -7.45 -0.70 -4.56
C LEU A 62 -7.52 -0.67 -3.04
N VAL A 63 -8.32 -1.57 -2.47
CA VAL A 63 -8.51 -1.68 -1.01
C VAL A 63 -7.86 -2.98 -0.53
N TYR A 64 -7.21 -2.94 0.63
CA TYR A 64 -6.72 -4.16 1.27
C TYR A 64 -6.68 -4.05 2.79
N GLY A 65 -6.65 -5.21 3.47
CA GLY A 65 -6.58 -5.27 4.92
C GLY A 65 -6.04 -6.59 5.46
N ASN A 66 -5.81 -6.65 6.77
CA ASN A 66 -5.43 -7.89 7.43
C ASN A 66 -6.63 -8.83 7.53
N ILE A 67 -6.38 -10.12 7.37
CA ILE A 67 -7.36 -11.17 7.56
C ILE A 67 -7.43 -11.52 9.05
N ILE A 68 -8.57 -11.24 9.69
CA ILE A 68 -8.87 -11.73 11.04
C ILE A 68 -9.58 -13.08 10.93
N ILE A 69 -10.63 -13.13 10.12
CA ILE A 69 -11.40 -14.35 9.84
C ILE A 69 -11.56 -14.42 8.34
N HIS A 70 -11.02 -15.48 7.73
CA HIS A 70 -11.06 -15.67 6.29
C HIS A 70 -12.49 -15.56 5.75
N LYS A 71 -12.67 -14.81 4.66
CA LYS A 71 -13.98 -14.52 4.01
C LYS A 71 -15.05 -13.87 4.90
N LYS A 72 -14.71 -13.43 6.13
CA LYS A 72 -15.70 -12.92 7.09
C LYS A 72 -15.34 -11.59 7.74
N LYS A 73 -14.09 -11.40 8.16
CA LYS A 73 -13.69 -10.22 8.94
C LYS A 73 -12.26 -9.78 8.64
N TYR A 74 -12.10 -8.49 8.36
CA TYR A 74 -10.83 -7.83 8.08
C TYR A 74 -10.63 -6.59 8.96
N ASN A 75 -9.38 -6.14 9.13
CA ASN A 75 -9.06 -4.85 9.77
C ASN A 75 -7.88 -4.15 9.09
N LYS A 76 -7.48 -2.98 9.63
CA LYS A 76 -6.42 -2.12 9.08
C LYS A 76 -6.66 -1.85 7.58
N GLN A 77 -7.84 -1.33 7.27
CA GLN A 77 -8.24 -1.01 5.91
C GLN A 77 -7.29 0.04 5.33
N HIS A 78 -6.77 -0.25 4.14
CA HIS A 78 -5.97 0.67 3.35
C HIS A 78 -6.67 0.89 2.01
N ILE A 79 -6.79 2.15 1.59
CA ILE A 79 -7.43 2.55 0.34
C ILE A 79 -6.37 3.28 -0.50
N LEU A 80 -6.09 2.78 -1.70
CA LEU A 80 -5.14 3.36 -2.64
C LEU A 80 -5.91 3.84 -3.90
N PRO A 81 -5.95 5.15 -4.19
CA PRO A 81 -6.49 5.65 -5.45
C PRO A 81 -5.75 5.05 -6.64
N LEU A 82 -6.47 4.46 -7.59
CA LEU A 82 -5.85 3.79 -8.74
C LEU A 82 -5.15 4.74 -9.70
N GLU A 83 -5.60 5.99 -9.79
CA GLU A 83 -4.97 7.03 -10.64
C GLU A 83 -3.47 7.20 -10.39
N ASP A 84 -3.02 6.91 -9.17
CA ASP A 84 -1.63 7.03 -8.73
C ASP A 84 -0.89 5.67 -8.68
N VAL A 85 -1.56 4.56 -9.01
CA VAL A 85 -0.98 3.21 -8.93
C VAL A 85 -0.17 2.88 -10.18
N LYS A 86 1.08 2.47 -9.99
CA LYS A 86 1.97 1.90 -11.00
C LYS A 86 2.32 0.46 -10.65
N LEU A 87 2.56 -0.37 -11.67
CA LEU A 87 2.86 -1.79 -11.51
C LEU A 87 4.15 -2.17 -12.21
N ASP A 88 5.07 -2.79 -11.45
CA ASP A 88 6.33 -3.33 -11.97
C ASP A 88 6.46 -4.81 -11.65
N ASN A 89 6.99 -5.61 -12.57
CA ASN A 89 7.26 -7.01 -12.30
C ASN A 89 8.36 -7.17 -11.24
N VAL A 90 8.27 -8.26 -10.49
CA VAL A 90 9.36 -8.77 -9.65
C VAL A 90 9.74 -10.15 -10.20
N ASP A 91 11.04 -10.36 -10.34
CA ASP A 91 11.59 -11.64 -10.77
C ASP A 91 11.35 -12.71 -9.68
N ASP A 92 11.17 -13.95 -10.12
CA ASP A 92 11.01 -15.07 -9.20
C ASP A 92 12.34 -15.30 -8.44
N ASP A 93 12.27 -15.45 -7.12
CA ASP A 93 13.43 -15.76 -6.26
C ASP A 93 13.08 -16.88 -5.27
N GLY A 94 13.66 -18.05 -5.48
CA GLY A 94 13.38 -19.25 -4.69
C GLY A 94 11.88 -19.59 -4.66
N ASN A 95 11.30 -19.56 -3.46
CA ASN A 95 9.87 -19.86 -3.24
C ASN A 95 8.95 -18.65 -3.47
N LEU A 96 9.51 -17.44 -3.67
CA LEU A 96 8.76 -16.23 -3.92
C LEU A 96 8.56 -16.06 -5.43
N ARG A 97 7.45 -16.60 -5.92
CA ARG A 97 7.10 -16.61 -7.35
C ARG A 97 5.86 -15.79 -7.63
N ASN A 98 5.69 -15.39 -8.89
CA ASN A 98 4.52 -14.63 -9.34
C ASN A 98 4.40 -13.27 -8.61
N GLY A 99 5.52 -12.58 -8.41
CA GLY A 99 5.57 -11.29 -7.71
C GLY A 99 5.41 -10.07 -8.61
N TRP A 100 4.85 -8.98 -8.06
CA TRP A 100 4.91 -7.64 -8.66
C TRP A 100 4.87 -6.55 -7.58
N LYS A 101 5.36 -5.36 -7.92
CA LYS A 101 5.27 -4.15 -7.09
C LYS A 101 3.97 -3.43 -7.39
N ILE A 102 3.28 -3.03 -6.34
CA ILE A 102 2.25 -2.00 -6.38
C ILE A 102 2.90 -0.74 -5.83
N ILE A 103 3.02 0.27 -6.68
CA ILE A 103 3.72 1.52 -6.38
C ILE A 103 2.71 2.64 -6.33
N SER A 104 2.75 3.45 -5.27
CA SER A 104 1.94 4.66 -5.16
C SER A 104 2.67 5.72 -4.33
N PRO A 105 2.23 7.00 -4.37
CA PRO A 105 2.83 8.08 -3.59
C PRO A 105 2.71 7.90 -2.08
N SER A 106 1.65 7.23 -1.62
CA SER A 106 1.41 6.99 -0.19
C SER A 106 2.05 5.70 0.30
N LYS A 107 2.02 4.63 -0.50
CA LYS A 107 2.51 3.30 -0.07
C LYS A 107 2.89 2.42 -1.25
N SER A 108 4.11 1.89 -1.20
CA SER A 108 4.61 0.93 -2.20
C SER A 108 5.04 -0.37 -1.55
N PHE A 109 4.74 -1.50 -2.19
CA PHE A 109 5.03 -2.83 -1.66
C PHE A 109 5.01 -3.90 -2.75
N VAL A 110 5.65 -5.03 -2.44
CA VAL A 110 5.59 -6.24 -3.26
C VAL A 110 4.44 -7.12 -2.81
N VAL A 111 3.73 -7.70 -3.77
CA VAL A 111 2.75 -8.78 -3.57
C VAL A 111 3.10 -9.98 -4.44
N TYR A 112 2.64 -11.14 -4.03
CA TYR A 112 2.76 -12.41 -4.75
C TYR A 112 1.39 -13.07 -4.82
N ALA A 113 1.04 -13.58 -6.01
CA ALA A 113 -0.15 -14.41 -6.21
C ALA A 113 0.18 -15.90 -6.07
N ALA A 114 -0.83 -16.74 -5.85
CA ALA A 114 -0.63 -18.19 -5.74
C ALA A 114 -0.22 -18.79 -7.09
N THR A 115 -0.75 -18.25 -8.19
CA THR A 115 -0.47 -18.73 -9.54
C THR A 115 -0.03 -17.60 -10.49
N ALA A 116 0.64 -17.98 -11.58
CA ALA A 116 1.01 -17.06 -12.65
C ALA A 116 -0.23 -16.45 -13.34
N THR A 117 -1.31 -17.24 -13.44
CA THR A 117 -2.60 -16.79 -13.99
C THR A 117 -3.20 -15.70 -13.12
N GLU A 118 -3.28 -15.91 -11.80
CA GLU A 118 -3.78 -14.89 -10.88
C GLU A 118 -2.95 -13.60 -10.93
N LYS A 119 -1.61 -13.70 -10.98
CA LYS A 119 -0.74 -12.53 -11.18
C LYS A 119 -1.13 -11.78 -12.46
N LYS A 120 -1.28 -12.49 -13.57
CA LYS A 120 -1.61 -11.90 -14.87
C LYS A 120 -2.97 -11.19 -14.82
N GLU A 121 -3.97 -11.82 -14.22
CA GLU A 121 -5.33 -11.26 -14.09
C GLU A 121 -5.35 -10.03 -13.19
N TRP A 122 -4.76 -10.09 -11.98
CA TRP A 122 -4.64 -8.93 -11.09
C TRP A 122 -3.99 -7.75 -11.78
N MET A 123 -2.83 -7.96 -12.41
CA MET A 123 -2.11 -6.88 -13.08
C MET A 123 -2.89 -6.34 -14.29
N ALA A 124 -3.57 -7.20 -15.05
CA ALA A 124 -4.38 -6.78 -16.19
C ALA A 124 -5.59 -5.95 -15.76
N HIS A 125 -6.34 -6.39 -14.75
CA HIS A 125 -7.51 -5.67 -14.26
C HIS A 125 -7.14 -4.34 -13.60
N ILE A 126 -6.07 -4.28 -12.81
CA ILE A 126 -5.58 -3.02 -12.25
C ILE A 126 -5.20 -2.07 -13.39
N ARG A 127 -4.38 -2.50 -14.36
CA ARG A 127 -3.99 -1.65 -15.51
C ARG A 127 -5.19 -1.14 -16.28
N LYS A 128 -6.20 -1.98 -16.51
CA LYS A 128 -7.43 -1.58 -17.18
C LYS A 128 -8.13 -0.46 -16.40
N CYS A 129 -8.36 -0.65 -15.09
CA CYS A 129 -9.03 0.35 -14.27
C CYS A 129 -8.26 1.69 -14.23
N VAL A 130 -6.92 1.64 -14.12
CA VAL A 130 -6.07 2.84 -14.21
C VAL A 130 -6.26 3.55 -15.56
N ASN A 131 -6.15 2.81 -16.66
CA ASN A 131 -6.28 3.38 -18.01
C ASN A 131 -7.67 3.99 -18.25
N ASP A 132 -8.73 3.30 -17.82
CA ASP A 132 -10.11 3.77 -17.96
C ASP A 132 -10.30 5.10 -17.20
N ILE A 133 -9.75 5.23 -15.98
CA ILE A 133 -9.80 6.47 -15.21
C ILE A 133 -9.06 7.61 -15.89
N LEU A 134 -7.85 7.34 -16.36
CA LEU A 134 -7.03 8.34 -17.04
C LEU A 134 -7.73 8.84 -18.32
N ALA A 135 -8.34 7.92 -19.08
CA ALA A 135 -9.11 8.23 -20.27
C ALA A 135 -10.36 9.06 -19.92
N LEU A 136 -11.16 8.65 -18.93
CA LEU A 136 -12.37 9.36 -18.51
C LEU A 136 -12.10 10.78 -18.01
N ARG A 137 -10.96 11.00 -17.34
CA ARG A 137 -10.57 12.31 -16.80
C ARG A 137 -9.79 13.16 -17.80
N GLY A 138 -9.36 12.60 -18.92
CA GLY A 138 -8.48 13.29 -19.88
C GLY A 138 -7.13 13.70 -19.30
N ILE A 139 -6.64 12.98 -18.27
CA ILE A 139 -5.38 13.28 -17.59
C ILE A 139 -4.33 12.21 -17.90
N ARG A 140 -3.06 12.61 -17.93
CA ARG A 140 -1.92 11.68 -17.95
C ARG A 140 -1.59 11.23 -16.53
N GLN A 141 -1.00 10.04 -16.41
CA GLN A 141 -0.66 9.45 -15.11
C GLN A 141 0.20 10.40 -14.27
N SER A 142 -0.10 10.49 -12.98
CA SER A 142 0.52 11.42 -12.03
C SER A 142 2.04 11.28 -11.96
N THR A 143 2.75 12.42 -12.00
CA THR A 143 4.22 12.50 -11.85
C THR A 143 4.66 12.74 -10.40
N THR A 144 3.77 12.52 -9.42
CA THR A 144 4.12 12.66 -8.00
C THR A 144 5.24 11.71 -7.59
N VAL A 145 6.04 12.11 -6.61
CA VAL A 145 7.11 11.28 -6.05
C VAL A 145 6.50 10.06 -5.35
N ASP A 146 6.86 8.87 -5.83
CA ASP A 146 6.36 7.60 -5.30
C ASP A 146 6.95 7.28 -3.92
N SER A 147 6.19 6.59 -3.07
CA SER A 147 6.71 6.00 -1.84
C SER A 147 7.67 4.86 -2.18
N PRO A 148 8.76 4.64 -1.42
CA PRO A 148 9.69 3.55 -1.72
C PRO A 148 9.10 2.18 -1.33
N VAL A 149 9.45 1.14 -2.08
CA VAL A 149 9.34 -0.24 -1.58
C VAL A 149 10.43 -0.43 -0.53
N TRP A 150 10.04 -0.85 0.68
CA TRP A 150 11.01 -1.02 1.77
C TRP A 150 11.83 -2.29 1.57
N VAL A 151 13.12 -2.18 1.85
CA VAL A 151 14.03 -3.33 1.89
C VAL A 151 13.61 -4.25 3.03
N PRO A 152 13.38 -5.56 2.78
CA PRO A 152 13.09 -6.53 3.83
C PRO A 152 14.18 -6.60 4.90
N ASP A 153 13.79 -6.81 6.15
CA ASP A 153 14.72 -6.88 7.28
C ASP A 153 15.76 -8.01 7.12
N SER A 154 15.36 -9.11 6.48
CA SER A 154 16.20 -10.28 6.19
C SER A 154 17.35 -9.96 5.24
N GLU A 155 17.20 -8.97 4.37
CA GLU A 155 18.22 -8.55 3.41
C GLU A 155 19.22 -7.56 4.02
N ALA A 156 18.88 -6.95 5.15
CA ALA A 156 19.72 -5.97 5.84
C ALA A 156 20.34 -6.56 7.11
N LYS A 157 21.55 -7.13 6.99
CA LYS A 157 22.36 -7.56 8.15
C LYS A 157 23.07 -6.39 8.84
N THR A 158 23.44 -5.37 8.05
CA THR A 158 24.14 -4.18 8.54
C THR A 158 23.43 -2.90 8.06
N CYS A 159 23.67 -1.79 8.77
CA CYS A 159 23.09 -0.50 8.44
C CYS A 159 23.48 -0.07 7.03
N MET A 160 22.51 0.10 6.14
CA MET A 160 22.75 0.43 4.74
C MET A 160 23.28 1.86 4.53
N HIS A 161 23.12 2.73 5.54
CA HIS A 161 23.61 4.11 5.53
C HIS A 161 25.08 4.22 5.98
N CYS A 162 25.44 3.77 7.20
CA CYS A 162 26.82 3.90 7.70
C CYS A 162 27.70 2.70 7.37
N ARG A 163 27.13 1.54 7.01
CA ARG A 163 27.83 0.26 6.78
C ARG A 163 28.68 -0.26 7.96
N LYS A 164 28.63 0.40 9.13
CA LYS A 164 29.43 0.09 10.32
C LYS A 164 28.67 -0.68 11.40
N SER A 165 27.36 -0.43 11.53
CA SER A 165 26.55 -1.02 12.59
C SER A 165 25.89 -2.30 12.12
N GLU A 166 26.12 -3.42 12.81
CA GLU A 166 25.38 -4.67 12.60
C GLU A 166 24.10 -4.69 13.42
N PHE A 167 23.02 -5.23 12.86
CA PHE A 167 21.73 -5.27 13.55
C PHE A 167 21.63 -6.47 14.49
N THR A 168 21.18 -6.21 15.72
CA THR A 168 21.00 -7.20 16.78
C THR A 168 19.64 -6.99 17.46
N VAL A 169 19.31 -7.78 18.49
CA VAL A 169 18.08 -7.57 19.28
C VAL A 169 18.05 -6.19 19.94
N VAL A 170 19.22 -5.68 20.34
CA VAL A 170 19.37 -4.36 20.97
C VAL A 170 19.56 -3.27 19.91
N ASN A 171 20.41 -3.50 18.89
CA ASN A 171 20.56 -2.56 17.78
C ASN A 171 19.53 -2.85 16.68
N ARG A 172 18.34 -2.28 16.84
CA ARG A 172 17.18 -2.55 15.99
C ARG A 172 17.27 -1.88 14.61
N ARG A 173 16.54 -2.46 13.65
CA ARG A 173 16.39 -1.97 12.27
C ARG A 173 15.40 -0.81 12.20
N HIS A 174 15.68 0.19 11.37
CA HIS A 174 14.77 1.29 11.08
C HIS A 174 14.75 1.63 9.59
N HIS A 175 13.55 1.77 9.01
CA HIS A 175 13.39 2.17 7.62
C HIS A 175 13.33 3.70 7.45
N CYS A 176 14.03 4.20 6.44
CA CYS A 176 13.79 5.56 5.94
C CYS A 176 12.48 5.60 5.16
N ARG A 177 11.54 6.47 5.52
CA ARG A 177 10.25 6.57 4.80
C ARG A 177 10.36 7.22 3.41
N HIS A 178 11.46 7.93 3.14
CA HIS A 178 11.68 8.55 1.84
C HIS A 178 12.35 7.60 0.83
N CYS A 179 13.33 6.79 1.24
CA CYS A 179 14.09 5.93 0.32
C CYS A 179 14.03 4.42 0.61
N GLY A 180 13.37 3.99 1.70
CA GLY A 180 13.10 2.57 1.96
C GLY A 180 14.28 1.75 2.52
N ILE A 181 15.48 2.31 2.63
CA ILE A 181 16.66 1.60 3.17
C ILE A 181 16.49 1.27 4.66
N VAL A 182 17.19 0.22 5.10
CA VAL A 182 17.30 -0.15 6.52
C VAL A 182 18.55 0.46 7.13
N ALA A 183 18.39 1.21 8.21
CA ALA A 183 19.47 1.91 8.90
C ALA A 183 19.32 1.86 10.42
N CYS A 184 20.40 2.12 11.15
CA CYS A 184 20.39 2.21 12.62
C CYS A 184 19.73 3.50 13.09
N ASN A 185 19.42 3.58 14.40
CA ASN A 185 18.73 4.74 14.96
C ASN A 185 19.52 6.04 14.76
N ALA A 186 20.85 6.00 14.93
CA ALA A 186 21.71 7.16 14.73
C ALA A 186 21.65 7.71 13.29
N CYS A 187 21.62 6.82 12.29
CA CYS A 187 21.52 7.19 10.87
C CYS A 187 20.11 7.62 10.43
N THR A 188 19.12 7.52 11.32
CA THR A 188 17.72 7.88 11.05
C THR A 188 17.13 8.74 12.16
N SER A 189 17.96 9.53 12.84
CA SER A 189 17.58 10.35 13.99
C SER A 189 16.69 11.55 13.64
N LYS A 190 16.47 11.81 12.35
CA LYS A 190 15.68 12.95 11.85
C LYS A 190 14.31 12.52 11.33
N LYS A 191 13.39 13.47 11.32
CA LYS A 191 12.05 13.33 10.76
C LYS A 191 11.80 14.41 9.72
N TRP A 192 10.98 14.11 8.72
CA TRP A 192 10.57 15.02 7.66
C TRP A 192 9.08 14.83 7.35
N LEU A 193 8.37 15.89 6.98
CA LEU A 193 6.98 15.80 6.55
C LEU A 193 6.91 15.28 5.11
N LEU A 194 6.32 14.10 4.94
CA LEU A 194 6.06 13.50 3.63
C LEU A 194 4.54 13.48 3.43
N PRO A 195 3.94 14.53 2.82
CA PRO A 195 2.50 14.79 2.91
C PRO A 195 1.62 13.69 2.32
N LEU A 196 2.12 12.99 1.28
CA LEU A 196 1.42 11.88 0.64
C LEU A 196 1.45 10.60 1.49
N GLN A 197 2.33 10.53 2.49
CA GLN A 197 2.49 9.37 3.37
C GLN A 197 2.00 9.64 4.80
N SER A 198 2.07 10.88 5.29
CA SER A 198 1.66 11.24 6.65
C SER A 198 1.39 12.75 6.79
N SER A 199 0.43 13.10 7.64
CA SER A 199 0.19 14.47 8.09
C SER A 199 1.20 14.97 9.13
N LYS A 200 2.01 14.06 9.70
CA LYS A 200 3.04 14.37 10.71
C LYS A 200 4.44 14.08 10.16
N PRO A 201 5.50 14.73 10.67
CA PRO A 201 6.86 14.38 10.31
C PRO A 201 7.20 12.92 10.67
N ILE A 202 7.73 12.17 9.70
CA ILE A 202 8.09 10.76 9.82
C ILE A 202 9.59 10.54 9.59
N ARG A 203 10.11 9.43 10.12
CA ARG A 203 11.55 9.12 10.16
C ARG A 203 12.18 9.04 8.76
N VAL A 204 13.31 9.72 8.58
CA VAL A 204 14.13 9.65 7.35
C VAL A 204 15.59 9.44 7.71
N CYS A 205 16.37 8.85 6.79
CA CYS A 205 17.82 8.79 6.99
C CYS A 205 18.45 10.17 6.84
N LEU A 206 19.68 10.32 7.35
CA LEU A 206 20.40 11.60 7.33
C LEU A 206 20.60 12.13 5.90
N THR A 207 20.95 11.27 4.94
CA THR A 207 21.06 11.66 3.52
C THR A 207 19.75 12.23 2.97
N CYS A 208 18.61 11.58 3.21
CA CYS A 208 17.32 12.07 2.75
C CYS A 208 16.93 13.37 3.44
N TYR A 209 17.18 13.49 4.75
CA TYR A 209 16.92 14.73 5.47
C TYR A 209 17.71 15.91 4.87
N GLN A 210 19.00 15.72 4.59
CA GLN A 210 19.84 16.76 3.98
C GLN A 210 19.33 17.15 2.59
N LYS A 211 19.03 16.16 1.74
CA LYS A 211 18.48 16.40 0.39
C LYS A 211 17.18 17.19 0.44
N LEU A 212 16.21 16.73 1.23
CA LEU A 212 14.90 17.37 1.37
C LEU A 212 15.00 18.77 2.01
N SER A 213 15.90 18.96 2.97
CA SER A 213 16.16 20.28 3.57
C SER A 213 16.75 21.26 2.56
N LYS A 214 17.65 20.78 1.71
CA LYS A 214 18.23 21.58 0.63
C LYS A 214 17.18 21.95 -0.41
N GLU A 215 16.38 20.98 -0.87
CA GLU A 215 15.27 21.23 -1.79
C GLU A 215 14.25 22.23 -1.21
N ALA A 216 13.99 22.20 0.10
CA ALA A 216 13.11 23.16 0.76
C ALA A 216 13.68 24.58 0.87
N THR A 217 15.01 24.72 0.93
CA THR A 217 15.70 26.01 1.06
C THR A 217 15.99 26.64 -0.30
N ASP A 218 16.35 25.83 -1.30
CA ASP A 218 16.56 26.27 -2.69
C ASP A 218 15.24 26.73 -3.34
N ASN A 219 14.11 26.11 -2.97
CA ASN A 219 12.77 26.50 -3.44
C ASN A 219 12.13 27.58 -2.56
N ASN A 220 12.74 28.76 -2.41
CA ASN A 220 12.19 29.89 -1.63
C ASN A 220 10.88 30.47 -2.23
N VAL A 221 9.83 29.65 -2.27
CA VAL A 221 8.42 29.92 -2.62
C VAL A 221 7.56 29.15 -1.60
N THR A 222 7.59 29.60 -0.35
CA THR A 222 6.60 29.31 0.69
C THR A 222 5.25 29.98 0.38
N ARG A 223 4.73 29.82 -0.85
CA ARG A 223 3.40 30.32 -1.27
C ARG A 223 2.47 29.27 -1.88
N LYS A 224 2.83 27.99 -1.89
CA LYS A 224 1.92 26.91 -2.34
C LYS A 224 1.49 25.92 -1.25
N TYR A 225 2.03 26.03 -0.04
CA TYR A 225 1.67 25.12 1.07
C TYR A 225 0.70 25.75 2.09
N SER A 226 0.46 27.06 2.01
CA SER A 226 -0.47 27.80 2.87
C SER A 226 -1.90 27.90 2.31
N SER A 227 -2.11 27.73 1.00
CA SER A 227 -3.44 27.92 0.39
C SER A 227 -4.39 26.72 0.47
N VAL A 228 -3.96 25.59 1.05
CA VAL A 228 -4.83 24.42 1.28
C VAL A 228 -5.44 24.42 2.69
N MET A 229 -4.97 25.31 3.58
CA MET A 229 -5.40 25.37 4.98
C MET A 229 -6.74 26.12 5.21
N THR A 230 -7.36 26.73 4.19
CA THR A 230 -8.56 27.57 4.36
C THR A 230 -9.82 27.10 3.61
N ARG A 231 -9.86 25.85 3.12
CA ARG A 231 -11.14 25.20 2.81
C ARG A 231 -11.32 24.04 3.76
N GLY A 232 -12.05 24.32 4.83
CA GLY A 232 -12.53 23.31 5.75
C GLY A 232 -13.36 22.29 5.01
N ASP A 233 -12.81 21.10 4.85
CA ASP A 233 -13.59 19.89 4.69
C ASP A 233 -13.11 18.94 5.78
N ASN A 234 -14.07 18.59 6.64
CA ASN A 234 -13.90 17.82 7.86
C ASN A 234 -13.59 16.35 7.52
N ARG A 235 -12.42 16.08 6.95
CA ARG A 235 -11.92 14.71 6.73
C ARG A 235 -11.02 14.34 7.90
N ASN A 236 -11.65 13.65 8.86
CA ASN A 236 -10.97 13.00 9.98
C ASN A 236 -10.06 11.88 9.43
N SER A 237 -8.84 12.24 9.01
CA SER A 237 -7.79 11.29 8.66
C SER A 237 -7.08 10.89 9.95
N SER A 238 -7.41 9.71 10.46
CA SER A 238 -6.73 9.05 11.56
C SER A 238 -5.28 8.76 11.14
N GLY A 239 -4.42 9.77 11.30
CA GLY A 239 -2.97 9.65 11.33
C GLY A 239 -2.55 8.96 12.62
N GLU A 240 -2.88 7.68 12.72
CA GLU A 240 -2.38 6.79 13.75
C GLU A 240 -0.96 6.36 13.38
N ASP A 241 -0.08 6.45 14.38
CA ASP A 241 1.28 5.96 14.33
C ASP A 241 1.33 4.57 13.71
N SER A 242 1.95 4.42 12.54
CA SER A 242 2.38 3.11 12.05
C SER A 242 3.61 2.64 12.83
N SER A 243 3.44 2.47 14.15
CA SER A 243 4.05 1.35 14.85
C SER A 243 3.29 0.10 14.40
N ASP A 244 3.61 -0.38 13.20
CA ASP A 244 3.14 -1.68 12.70
C ASP A 244 3.83 -2.82 13.49
N ASP A 245 3.60 -2.87 14.79
CA ASP A 245 3.93 -3.95 15.72
C ASP A 245 2.90 -3.90 16.87
N ASP A 246 1.79 -4.60 16.69
CA ASP A 246 1.14 -5.27 17.83
C ASP A 246 1.72 -6.70 17.85
N ASP A 247 2.27 -7.07 19.00
CA ASP A 247 2.69 -8.43 19.35
C ASP A 247 1.47 -9.35 19.36
N ASP A 248 1.15 -9.98 18.22
CA ASP A 248 0.23 -11.10 18.21
C ASP A 248 1.03 -12.41 18.31
N GLN A 249 1.10 -12.93 19.54
CA GLN A 249 1.46 -14.33 19.83
C GLN A 249 0.40 -15.27 19.20
N PHE A 250 0.52 -15.55 17.91
CA PHE A 250 -0.11 -16.74 17.35
C PHE A 250 0.85 -17.91 17.40
N ARG A 251 0.34 -18.96 18.06
CA ARG A 251 0.99 -20.24 18.34
C ARG A 251 1.65 -20.83 17.10
N ASN A 252 2.81 -21.42 17.36
CA ASN A 252 3.60 -22.22 16.46
C ASN A 252 2.73 -23.28 15.75
N GLY A 253 2.67 -23.22 14.43
CA GLY A 253 1.98 -24.21 13.61
C GLY A 253 2.38 -24.00 12.15
N GLY A 254 3.27 -24.87 11.68
CA GLY A 254 3.50 -25.26 10.28
C GLY A 254 3.69 -24.17 9.22
N SER A 255 4.65 -24.39 8.34
CA SER A 255 4.63 -23.87 6.98
C SER A 255 3.42 -24.45 6.22
N GLU A 256 2.20 -24.05 6.56
CA GLU A 256 1.06 -24.19 5.66
C GLU A 256 1.08 -23.00 4.73
N GLN A 257 1.65 -23.25 3.55
CA GLN A 257 1.31 -22.51 2.35
C GLN A 257 -0.21 -22.65 2.19
N LEU A 258 -0.96 -21.66 2.70
CA LEU A 258 -2.38 -21.51 2.41
C LEU A 258 -2.48 -21.22 0.91
N ALA A 259 -2.47 -22.28 0.10
CA ALA A 259 -2.83 -22.26 -1.30
C ALA A 259 -4.33 -21.99 -1.37
N ILE A 260 -4.68 -20.73 -1.18
CA ILE A 260 -6.04 -20.23 -1.30
C ILE A 260 -6.14 -19.61 -2.69
N ASN A 261 -6.49 -20.43 -3.68
CA ASN A 261 -6.92 -19.96 -5.00
C ASN A 261 -8.34 -19.38 -4.83
N ASP A 262 -8.45 -18.07 -4.68
CA ASP A 262 -9.73 -17.38 -4.41
C ASP A 262 -9.87 -16.05 -5.17
N ALA A 263 -8.97 -15.74 -6.13
CA ALA A 263 -9.15 -14.52 -6.92
C ALA A 263 -10.39 -14.65 -7.81
N HIS A 264 -11.35 -13.76 -7.61
CA HIS A 264 -12.60 -13.72 -8.37
C HIS A 264 -12.77 -12.34 -9.02
N PHE A 265 -12.73 -12.30 -10.35
CA PHE A 265 -12.92 -11.08 -11.13
C PHE A 265 -14.24 -11.11 -11.90
N GLN A 266 -14.86 -9.95 -12.04
CA GLN A 266 -15.99 -9.74 -12.93
C GLN A 266 -15.51 -9.63 -14.38
N SER A 267 -16.21 -10.30 -15.29
CA SER A 267 -15.92 -10.19 -16.72
C SER A 267 -16.33 -8.82 -17.27
N TYR A 268 -15.56 -8.35 -18.26
CA TYR A 268 -15.83 -7.10 -18.96
C TYR A 268 -16.69 -7.30 -20.22
N ASP A 269 -16.85 -8.54 -20.69
CA ASP A 269 -17.73 -8.90 -21.79
C ASP A 269 -19.23 -8.77 -21.45
#